data_AF-A0AA39U3S3-F1
#
_entry.id   AF-A0AA39U3S3-F1
#
_cell.length_a   1.000
_cell.length_b   1.000
_cell.length_c   1.000
_cell.angle_alpha   90.00
_cell.angle_beta   90.00
_cell.angle_gamma   90.00
#
_symmetry.space_group_name_H-M   'P 1'
#
loop_
_entity.id
_entity.type
_entity.pdbx_description
1 polymer ?
#
loop_
_entity_poly.entity_id
_entity_poly.type
_entity_poly.pdbx_seq_one_letter_code
_entity_poly.pdbx_strand_id
1 'polypeptide(L)' 'MGRQLTVLDIMTIQKWEHCIVQWMEAYCSGLEAKAAQIEVKKISSHRFTSHRRAPETVA' A
#
# COMPACT_ATOMS: atom_id res chain seq x y z
N MET A 1 -16.32 -12.62 -25.57
CA MET A 1 -15.15 -12.29 -24.73
C MET A 1 -15.61 -11.32 -23.65
N GLY A 2 -16.16 -11.83 -22.54
CA GLY A 2 -16.70 -11.00 -21.46
C GLY A 2 -15.56 -10.37 -20.66
N ARG A 3 -15.56 -9.04 -20.52
CA ARG A 3 -14.60 -8.30 -19.70
C ARG A 3 -14.86 -8.63 -18.23
N GLN A 4 -14.06 -9.52 -17.67
CA GLN A 4 -14.14 -9.85 -16.25
C GLN A 4 -13.53 -8.70 -15.46
N LEU A 5 -14.39 -7.83 -14.90
CA LEU A 5 -14.00 -6.92 -13.84
C LEU A 5 -13.69 -7.79 -12.63
N THR A 6 -12.42 -8.17 -12.48
CA THR A 6 -11.95 -8.88 -11.29
C THR A 6 -12.28 -7.99 -10.10
N VAL A 7 -13.15 -8.47 -9.21
CA VAL A 7 -13.43 -7.85 -7.93
C VAL A 7 -12.07 -7.65 -7.27
N LEU A 8 -11.58 -6.42 -7.28
CA LEU A 8 -10.37 -6.05 -6.56
C LEU A 8 -10.62 -6.50 -5.14
N ASP A 9 -9.82 -7.48 -4.70
CA ASP A 9 -9.90 -8.02 -3.35
C ASP A 9 -10.06 -6.84 -2.38
N ILE A 10 -10.99 -6.94 -1.43
CA ILE A 10 -11.27 -5.88 -0.45
C ILE A 10 -9.97 -5.42 0.22
N MET A 11 -9.03 -6.36 0.41
CA MET A 11 -7.68 -6.05 0.91
C MET A 11 -6.90 -5.09 0.01
N THR A 12 -7.09 -5.17 -1.31
CA THR A 12 -6.49 -4.26 -2.28
C THR A 12 -7.11 -2.87 -2.16
N ILE A 13 -8.43 -2.76 -2.03
CA ILE A 13 -9.11 -1.47 -1.86
C ILE A 13 -8.65 -0.79 -0.56
N GLN A 14 -8.59 -1.52 0.55
CA GLN A 14 -8.11 -1.01 1.83
C GLN A 14 -6.63 -0.56 1.78
N LYS A 15 -5.79 -1.24 0.98
CA LYS A 15 -4.40 -0.81 0.76
C LYS A 15 -4.33 0.52 0.03
N TRP A 16 -5.15 0.71 -1.00
CA TRP A 16 -5.22 1.97 -1.73
C TRP A 16 -5.74 3.11 -0.85
N GLU A 17 -6.78 2.85 -0.07
CA GLU A 17 -7.32 3.81 0.89
C GLU A 17 -6.27 4.22 1.93
N HIS A 18 -5.59 3.25 2.54
CA HIS A 18 -4.53 3.54 3.51
C HIS A 18 -3.37 4.33 2.89
N CYS A 19 -2.99 4.02 1.66
CA CYS A 19 -1.96 4.76 0.94
C CYS A 19 -2.37 6.23 0.73
N ILE A 20 -3.61 6.48 0.32
CA ILE A 20 -4.14 7.84 0.11
C ILE A 20 -4.16 8.63 1.43
N VAL A 21 -4.59 8.03 2.54
CA VAL A 21 -4.58 8.67 3.86
C VAL A 21 -3.17 9.09 4.26
N GLN A 22 -2.18 8.21 4.07
CA GLN A 22 -0.78 8.52 4.40
C GLN A 22 -0.19 9.63 3.52
N TRP A 23 -0.58 9.70 2.25
CA TRP A 23 -0.24 10.82 1.39
C TRP A 23 -0.86 12.13 1.87
N MET A 24 -2.14 12.12 2.25
CA MET A 24 -2.82 13.30 2.77
C MET A 24 -2.18 13.79 4.08
N GLU A 25 -1.87 12.88 5.01
CA GLU A 25 -1.16 13.21 6.26
C GLU A 25 0.20 13.86 5.98
N ALA A 26 0.96 13.33 5.02
CA ALA A 26 2.25 13.88 4.65
C ALA A 26 2.13 15.30 4.06
N TYR A 27 1.15 15.53 3.17
CA TYR A 27 0.86 16.86 2.64
C TYR A 27 0.40 17.83 3.72
N CYS A 28 -0.51 17.41 4.61
CA CYS A 28 -0.98 18.21 5.75
C CYS A 28 0.16 18.56 6.73
N SER A 29 1.15 17.69 6.85
CA SER A 29 2.34 17.91 7.68
C SER A 29 3.36 18.87 7.03
N GLY A 30 3.07 19.40 5.84
CA GLY A 30 3.96 20.31 5.13
C GLY A 30 5.18 19.63 4.51
N LEU A 31 5.17 18.30 4.35
CA LEU A 31 6.26 17.60 3.69
C LEU A 31 6.25 17.89 2.19
N GLU A 32 7.42 18.20 1.66
CA GLU A 32 7.62 18.22 0.21
C GLU A 32 7.38 16.83 -0.38
N ALA A 33 6.98 16.78 -1.65
CA ALA A 33 6.56 15.55 -2.33
C ALA A 33 7.58 14.40 -2.22
N LYS A 34 8.88 14.71 -2.25
CA LYS A 34 9.96 13.72 -2.11
C LYS A 34 10.06 13.14 -0.69
N ALA A 35 9.90 13.99 0.32
CA ALA A 35 9.91 13.56 1.72
C ALA A 35 8.63 12.76 2.05
N ALA A 36 7.48 13.20 1.56
CA ALA A 36 6.21 12.48 1.65
C ALA A 36 6.32 11.08 1.02
N GLN A 37 6.89 10.98 -0.18
CA GLN A 37 7.10 9.70 -0.85
C GLN A 37 7.98 8.74 -0.04
N ILE A 38 9.04 9.24 0.58
CA ILE A 38 9.93 8.43 1.42
C ILE A 38 9.15 7.89 2.63
N GLU A 39 8.33 8.72 3.27
CA GLU A 39 7.56 8.34 4.45
C GLU A 39 6.47 7.31 4.13
N VAL A 40 5.69 7.54 3.08
CA VAL A 40 4.69 6.57 2.58
C VAL A 40 5.36 5.26 2.16
N LYS A 41 6.55 5.31 1.56
CA LYS A 41 7.33 4.12 1.19
C LYS A 41 7.82 3.34 2.41
N LYS A 42 8.26 4.01 3.47
CA LYS A 42 8.64 3.33 4.73
C LYS A 42 7.46 2.56 5.30
N ILE A 43 6.30 3.19 5.40
CA ILE A 43 5.11 2.58 6.01
C ILE A 43 4.62 1.40 5.17
N SER A 44 4.53 1.57 3.84
CA SER A 44 4.16 0.50 2.93
C SER A 44 5.18 -0.64 2.94
N SER A 45 6.49 -0.36 2.97
CA SER A 45 7.51 -1.40 3.08
C SER A 45 7.48 -2.12 4.43
N HIS A 46 7.37 -1.42 5.55
CA HIS A 46 7.53 -2.04 6.86
C HIS A 46 6.30 -2.86 7.26
N ARG A 47 5.09 -2.34 6.96
CA ARG A 47 3.85 -3.07 7.21
C ARG A 47 3.60 -4.17 6.18
N PHE A 48 3.88 -3.94 4.90
CA PHE A 48 3.53 -4.92 3.86
C PHE A 48 4.58 -6.03 3.67
N THR A 49 5.88 -5.76 3.91
CA THR A 49 6.91 -6.81 3.80
C THR A 49 6.76 -7.85 4.92
N SER A 50 6.18 -7.48 6.07
CA SER A 50 5.79 -8.43 7.13
C SER A 50 4.71 -9.43 6.65
N HIS A 51 3.73 -8.96 5.86
CA HIS A 51 2.72 -9.82 5.24
C HIS A 51 3.24 -10.63 4.03
N ARG A 52 4.49 -10.40 3.59
CA ARG A 52 5.10 -11.09 2.45
C ARG A 52 6.08 -12.20 2.84
N ARG A 53 6.11 -12.62 4.12
CA ARG A 53 6.63 -13.94 4.48
C ARG A 53 5.49 -14.96 4.41
N ALA A 54 5.14 -15.34 3.18
CA ALA A 54 4.64 -16.70 3.01
C ALA A 54 5.78 -17.63 3.42
N PRO A 55 5.56 -18.63 4.29
CA PRO A 55 6.58 -19.65 4.50
C PRO A 55 6.83 -20.32 3.15
N GLU A 56 8.08 -20.26 2.67
CA GLU A 56 8.55 -21.13 1.61
C GLU A 56 8.54 -22.56 2.17
N THR A 57 7.39 -23.22 2.08
CA THR A 57 7.28 -24.65 2.28
C THR A 57 6.15 -25.11 1.39
N VAL A 58 6.52 -25.74 0.28
CA VAL A 58 5.90 -26.92 -0.35
C VAL A 58 6.68 -27.17 -1.65
N ALA A 59 7.68 -28.06 -1.53
CA ALA A 59 8.06 -29.09 -2.51
C ALA A 59 8.98 -30.08 -1.78
#